data_AF-A0A9P4HGE2-F1
#
_entry.id   AF-A0A9P4HGE2-F1
#
_cell.length_a   1.000
_cell.length_b   1.000
_cell.length_c   1.000
_cell.angle_alpha   90.00
_cell.angle_beta   90.00
_cell.angle_gamma   90.00
#
_symmetry.space_group_name_H-M   'P 1'
#
loop_
_entity.id
_entity.type
_entity.pdbx_description
1 polymer ?
#
loop_
_entity_poly.entity_id
_entity_poly.type
_entity_poly.pdbx_seq_one_letter_code
_entity_poly.pdbx_strand_id
1 'polypeptide(L)'
;MSLDESADKSLRTFHASCHCRSSAISFDIPEADLSLLVHFCHCSICRYTHGTLMSIHAKIPEPQHDRSTFMSYKSSEYVTKLFCSTCGAHMLDWEDGGARKEWFVAVSLVDAKEQVWDFRNHNFVERTADGGLAMSLTHINGKQVKLWKKGLPRRANCSDELHVQCHCGDIEFSISQPHDDGSFDGIDTSLIPHDKSRWYGSHDVCNSCRLVTSCTIVSWVFPTIKAITLPGGSPYPANGLVGTAKVYKTSEDVTRTFCSVCGATATNRHD
;
A
#
# COMPACT_ATOMS: atom_id res chain seq x y z
N MET A 1 -51.38 10.65 10.46
CA MET A 1 -50.54 11.03 9.30
C MET A 1 -49.23 11.54 9.84
N SER A 2 -48.28 10.63 10.06
CA SER A 2 -46.89 10.96 10.39
C SER A 2 -46.19 11.36 9.11
N LEU A 3 -45.99 12.66 8.92
CA LEU A 3 -45.11 13.16 7.87
C LEU A 3 -43.69 12.81 8.27
N ASP A 4 -43.11 11.89 7.51
CA ASP A 4 -41.71 11.51 7.55
C ASP A 4 -40.89 12.72 7.09
N GLU A 5 -40.29 13.46 8.01
CA GLU A 5 -39.30 14.50 7.71
C GLU A 5 -38.00 13.81 7.26
N SER A 6 -37.97 13.34 6.01
CA SER A 6 -36.70 13.15 5.32
C SER A 6 -36.13 14.53 5.02
N ALA A 7 -35.49 15.15 6.03
CA ALA A 7 -34.64 16.30 5.80
C ALA A 7 -33.67 15.93 4.68
N ASP A 8 -33.72 16.66 3.57
CA ASP A 8 -32.83 16.51 2.43
C ASP A 8 -31.39 16.72 2.94
N LYS A 9 -30.71 15.62 3.24
CA LYS A 9 -29.34 15.66 3.74
C LYS A 9 -28.48 16.06 2.56
N SER A 10 -27.96 17.28 2.58
CA SER A 10 -26.97 17.73 1.60
C SER A 10 -25.84 16.69 1.52
N LEU A 11 -25.63 16.16 0.32
CA LEU A 11 -24.60 15.17 0.00
C LEU A 11 -23.43 15.85 -0.69
N ARG A 12 -22.24 15.34 -0.40
CA ARG A 12 -21.01 15.66 -1.13
C ARG A 12 -20.51 14.42 -1.86
N THR A 13 -20.33 14.55 -3.18
CA THR A 13 -19.74 13.52 -4.03
C THR A 13 -18.22 13.61 -3.98
N PHE A 14 -17.58 12.46 -3.80
CA PHE A 14 -16.14 12.27 -3.88
C PHE A 14 -15.79 11.39 -5.07
N HIS A 15 -14.60 11.62 -5.64
CA HIS A 15 -14.04 10.83 -6.73
C HIS A 15 -12.68 10.27 -6.34
N ALA A 16 -12.37 9.06 -6.80
CA ALA A 16 -11.03 8.50 -6.68
C ALA A 16 -10.61 7.80 -7.96
N SER A 17 -9.33 7.90 -8.31
CA SER A 17 -8.77 7.27 -9.51
C SER A 17 -7.34 6.78 -9.26
N CYS A 18 -7.01 5.60 -9.80
CA CYS A 18 -5.63 5.12 -9.82
C CYS A 18 -4.75 5.90 -10.81
N HIS A 19 -3.44 5.67 -10.81
CA HIS A 19 -2.49 6.38 -11.66
C HIS A 19 -2.84 6.34 -13.17
N CYS A 20 -3.19 5.17 -13.70
CA CYS A 20 -3.54 5.02 -15.13
C CYS A 20 -4.95 5.53 -15.48
N ARG A 21 -5.75 5.94 -14.49
CA ARG A 21 -7.14 6.40 -14.61
C ARG A 21 -8.14 5.40 -15.20
N SER A 22 -7.72 4.17 -15.51
CA SER A 22 -8.60 3.11 -16.03
C SER A 22 -9.64 2.69 -14.99
N SER A 23 -9.24 2.64 -13.71
CA SER A 23 -10.16 2.42 -12.60
C SER A 23 -10.46 3.74 -11.91
N ALA A 24 -11.75 4.06 -11.82
CA ALA A 24 -12.27 5.23 -11.15
C ALA A 24 -13.56 4.88 -10.41
N ILE A 25 -13.80 5.58 -9.31
CA ILE A 25 -14.97 5.38 -8.46
C ILE A 25 -15.57 6.72 -8.04
N SER A 26 -16.83 6.72 -7.64
CA SER A 26 -17.46 7.83 -6.92
C SER A 26 -18.32 7.33 -5.77
N PHE A 27 -18.48 8.16 -4.74
CA PHE A 27 -19.35 7.88 -3.59
C PHE A 27 -19.81 9.18 -2.96
N ASP A 28 -21.00 9.14 -2.35
CA ASP A 28 -21.62 10.30 -1.72
C ASP A 28 -21.58 10.17 -0.19
N ILE A 29 -21.19 11.24 0.50
CA ILE A 29 -21.18 11.33 1.96
C ILE A 29 -22.09 12.48 2.38
N PRO A 30 -22.97 12.30 3.38
CA PRO A 30 -23.70 13.40 3.98
C PRO A 30 -22.74 14.46 4.55
N GLU A 31 -23.00 15.74 4.30
CA GLU A 31 -22.18 16.86 4.80
C GLU A 31 -22.00 16.80 6.33
N ALA A 32 -23.02 16.32 7.06
CA ALA A 32 -22.99 16.15 8.51
C ALA A 32 -22.04 15.03 8.99
N ASP A 33 -21.68 14.09 8.10
CA ASP A 33 -20.84 12.93 8.40
C ASP A 33 -19.39 13.11 7.86
N LEU A 34 -19.06 14.30 7.35
CA LEU A 34 -17.68 14.66 7.00
C LEU A 34 -16.78 14.59 8.25
N SER A 35 -15.48 14.31 8.06
CA SER A 35 -14.53 13.80 9.08
C SER A 35 -14.48 12.26 9.11
N LEU A 36 -14.24 11.67 7.95
CA LEU A 36 -14.14 10.22 7.77
C LEU A 36 -12.95 9.66 8.54
N LEU A 37 -13.24 8.68 9.41
CA LEU A 37 -12.22 8.00 10.19
C LEU A 37 -11.24 7.26 9.27
N VAL A 38 -9.97 7.64 9.34
CA VAL A 38 -8.88 6.95 8.67
C VAL A 38 -8.18 6.03 9.65
N HIS A 39 -7.88 4.82 9.18
CA HIS A 39 -7.04 3.88 9.90
C HIS A 39 -5.79 3.54 9.09
N PHE A 40 -4.67 3.40 9.80
CA PHE A 40 -3.41 2.91 9.27
C PHE A 40 -3.28 1.44 9.64
N CYS A 41 -3.39 0.52 8.69
CA CYS A 41 -3.30 -0.91 8.98
C CYS A 41 -1.90 -1.46 8.70
N HIS A 42 -1.28 -2.04 9.71
CA HIS A 42 0.08 -2.61 9.65
C HIS A 42 0.12 -4.14 9.60
N CYS A 43 -1.03 -4.80 9.48
CA CYS A 43 -1.07 -6.27 9.45
C CYS A 43 -0.32 -6.82 8.22
N SER A 44 0.15 -8.06 8.31
CA SER A 44 0.87 -8.72 7.21
C SER A 44 0.04 -8.78 5.92
N ILE A 45 -1.27 -9.01 6.02
CA ILE A 45 -2.17 -9.03 4.87
C ILE A 45 -2.08 -7.71 4.11
N CYS A 46 -2.32 -6.57 4.78
CA CYS A 46 -2.28 -5.26 4.14
C CYS A 46 -0.89 -4.92 3.58
N ARG A 47 0.19 -5.24 4.31
CA ARG A 47 1.56 -4.99 3.82
C ARG A 47 1.87 -5.81 2.56
N TYR A 48 1.54 -7.09 2.56
CA TYR A 48 1.85 -8.00 1.46
C TYR A 48 0.89 -7.89 0.27
N THR A 49 -0.33 -7.37 0.45
CA THR A 49 -1.24 -7.10 -0.69
C THR A 49 -0.96 -5.75 -1.33
N HIS A 50 -0.53 -4.72 -0.58
CA HIS A 50 -0.22 -3.42 -1.17
C HIS A 50 1.23 -3.35 -1.69
N GLY A 51 2.17 -4.07 -1.05
CA GLY A 51 3.61 -3.87 -1.27
C GLY A 51 4.15 -2.63 -0.55
N THR A 52 3.52 -2.24 0.55
CA THR A 52 3.85 -1.05 1.34
C THR A 52 3.97 -1.39 2.82
N LEU A 53 4.56 -0.50 3.62
CA LEU A 53 4.73 -0.74 5.07
C LEU A 53 3.42 -0.62 5.87
N MET A 54 2.38 -0.05 5.28
CA MET A 54 1.01 -0.02 5.81
C MET A 54 0.02 0.27 4.68
N SER A 55 -1.26 0.00 4.91
CA SER A 55 -2.35 0.57 4.11
C SER A 55 -3.06 1.69 4.88
N ILE A 56 -3.67 2.62 4.13
CA ILE A 56 -4.33 3.80 4.69
C ILE A 56 -5.72 3.90 4.06
N HIS A 57 -6.74 3.55 4.85
CA HIS A 57 -8.11 3.43 4.34
C HIS A 57 -9.12 4.17 5.21
N ALA A 58 -10.22 4.59 4.58
CA ALA A 58 -11.40 5.13 5.23
C ALA A 58 -12.62 4.30 4.86
N LYS A 59 -13.56 4.13 5.80
CA LYS A 59 -14.85 3.50 5.53
C LYS A 59 -15.71 4.45 4.70
N ILE A 60 -16.37 3.92 3.67
CA ILE A 60 -17.28 4.66 2.79
C ILE A 60 -18.56 3.86 2.54
N PRO A 61 -19.62 4.51 2.04
CA PRO A 61 -20.75 3.81 1.42
C PRO A 61 -20.31 2.98 0.21
N GLU A 62 -21.20 2.11 -0.27
CA GLU A 62 -20.95 1.37 -1.50
C GLU A 62 -20.70 2.34 -2.68
N PRO A 63 -19.50 2.30 -3.30
CA PRO A 63 -19.15 3.24 -4.35
C PRO A 63 -19.69 2.80 -5.70
N GLN A 64 -20.01 3.76 -6.56
CA GLN A 64 -20.20 3.51 -7.99
C GLN A 64 -18.85 3.22 -8.63
N HIS A 65 -18.75 2.11 -9.37
CA HIS A 65 -17.53 1.69 -10.04
C HIS A 65 -17.81 0.74 -11.20
N ASP A 66 -17.00 0.80 -12.26
CA ASP A 66 -17.01 -0.20 -13.32
C ASP A 66 -16.15 -1.41 -12.92
N ARG A 67 -16.82 -2.50 -12.57
CA ARG A 67 -16.22 -3.77 -12.14
C ARG A 67 -15.27 -4.36 -13.18
N SER A 68 -15.43 -4.07 -14.47
CA SER A 68 -14.58 -4.63 -15.53
C SER A 68 -13.14 -4.11 -15.49
N THR A 69 -12.93 -2.96 -14.84
CA THR A 69 -11.62 -2.33 -14.70
C THR A 69 -10.83 -2.87 -13.50
N PHE A 70 -11.48 -3.67 -12.63
CA PHE A 70 -10.90 -4.19 -11.41
C PHE A 70 -10.63 -5.69 -11.48
N MET A 71 -9.53 -6.09 -10.84
CA MET A 71 -9.32 -7.46 -10.37
C MET A 71 -9.81 -7.57 -8.93
N SER A 72 -10.41 -8.71 -8.57
CA SER A 72 -10.84 -9.01 -7.19
C SER A 72 -9.95 -10.08 -6.58
N TYR A 73 -9.51 -9.86 -5.35
CA TYR A 73 -8.66 -10.78 -4.61
C TYR A 73 -9.18 -10.99 -3.18
N LYS A 74 -9.54 -12.24 -2.87
CA LYS A 74 -10.00 -12.62 -1.53
C LYS A 74 -8.78 -12.77 -0.60
N SER A 75 -8.45 -11.72 0.14
CA SER A 75 -7.26 -11.66 0.99
C SER A 75 -7.43 -12.34 2.34
N SER A 76 -8.67 -12.62 2.75
CA SER A 76 -8.99 -13.43 3.93
C SER A 76 -10.37 -14.08 3.76
N GLU A 77 -10.85 -14.80 4.77
CA GLU A 77 -12.21 -15.36 4.75
C GLU A 77 -13.29 -14.28 4.53
N TYR A 78 -13.10 -13.09 5.10
CA TYR A 78 -14.11 -12.02 5.17
C TYR A 78 -13.83 -10.81 4.27
N VAL A 79 -12.59 -10.61 3.83
CA VAL A 79 -12.17 -9.39 3.12
C VAL A 79 -11.81 -9.70 1.67
N THR A 80 -12.38 -8.94 0.75
CA THR A 80 -12.00 -8.92 -0.67
C THR A 80 -11.46 -7.55 -1.04
N LYS A 81 -10.33 -7.54 -1.75
CA LYS A 81 -9.65 -6.35 -2.24
C LYS A 81 -9.89 -6.19 -3.74
N LEU A 82 -10.07 -4.96 -4.20
CA LEU A 82 -10.20 -4.60 -5.61
C LEU A 82 -9.06 -3.69 -6.01
N PHE A 83 -8.34 -4.10 -7.06
CA PHE A 83 -7.21 -3.35 -7.60
C PHE A 83 -7.34 -3.17 -9.10
N CYS A 84 -6.77 -2.10 -9.63
CA CYS A 84 -6.82 -1.79 -11.05
C CYS A 84 -6.12 -2.90 -11.86
N SER A 85 -6.81 -3.46 -12.86
CA SER A 85 -6.27 -4.52 -13.72
C SER A 85 -5.08 -4.09 -14.59
N THR A 86 -4.90 -2.78 -14.77
CA THR A 86 -3.83 -2.18 -15.58
C THR A 86 -2.59 -1.80 -14.77
N CYS A 87 -2.75 -1.05 -13.68
CA CYS A 87 -1.61 -0.52 -12.91
C CYS A 87 -1.40 -1.16 -11.54
N GLY A 88 -2.26 -2.08 -11.11
CA GLY A 88 -2.12 -2.79 -9.83
C GLY A 88 -2.60 -2.01 -8.59
N ALA A 89 -2.99 -0.75 -8.74
CA ALA A 89 -3.38 0.09 -7.60
C ALA A 89 -4.63 -0.46 -6.88
N HIS A 90 -4.48 -0.80 -5.60
CA HIS A 90 -5.57 -1.20 -4.71
C HIS A 90 -6.48 -0.01 -4.39
N MET A 91 -7.72 0.02 -4.86
CA MET A 91 -8.59 1.18 -4.63
C MET A 91 -9.61 0.94 -3.54
N LEU A 92 -10.14 -0.27 -3.46
CA LEU A 92 -11.25 -0.61 -2.58
C LEU A 92 -10.99 -1.93 -1.86
N ASP A 93 -11.47 -2.01 -0.63
CA ASP A 93 -11.69 -3.26 0.07
C ASP A 93 -13.18 -3.35 0.42
N TRP A 94 -13.74 -4.57 0.46
CA TRP A 94 -15.01 -4.80 1.13
C TRP A 94 -14.95 -6.01 2.05
N GLU A 95 -15.71 -5.91 3.14
CA GLU A 95 -15.86 -6.96 4.14
C GLU A 95 -17.28 -7.51 4.12
N ASP A 96 -17.43 -8.83 4.20
CA ASP A 96 -18.73 -9.49 4.25
C ASP A 96 -19.30 -9.41 5.69
N GLY A 97 -19.99 -8.30 5.98
CA GLY A 97 -20.54 -7.95 7.31
C GLY A 97 -21.90 -8.60 7.61
N GLY A 98 -22.27 -9.68 6.91
CA GLY A 98 -23.59 -10.31 7.03
C GLY A 98 -24.65 -9.64 6.16
N ALA A 99 -25.45 -8.73 6.73
CA ALA A 99 -26.60 -8.16 6.03
C ALA A 99 -26.23 -7.22 4.86
N ARG A 100 -25.05 -6.58 4.93
CA ARG A 100 -24.49 -5.70 3.89
C ARG A 100 -22.96 -5.76 3.95
N LYS A 101 -22.34 -5.40 2.82
CA LYS A 101 -20.88 -5.22 2.73
C LYS A 101 -20.47 -3.90 3.39
N GLU A 102 -19.34 -3.93 4.08
CA GLU A 102 -18.68 -2.70 4.50
C GLU A 102 -17.59 -2.35 3.49
N TRP A 103 -17.58 -1.11 2.98
CA TRP A 103 -16.64 -0.68 1.95
C TRP A 103 -15.58 0.26 2.52
N PHE A 104 -14.37 0.12 2.01
CA PHE A 104 -13.22 0.95 2.38
C PHE A 104 -12.50 1.43 1.14
N VAL A 105 -12.00 2.67 1.15
CA VAL A 105 -11.27 3.28 0.03
C VAL A 105 -9.86 3.68 0.45
N ALA A 106 -8.90 3.52 -0.48
CA ALA A 106 -7.54 4.05 -0.30
C ALA A 106 -7.54 5.57 -0.36
N VAL A 107 -7.24 6.21 0.78
CA VAL A 107 -7.41 7.66 0.94
C VAL A 107 -6.48 8.45 0.02
N SER A 108 -5.34 7.87 -0.38
CA SER A 108 -4.36 8.52 -1.27
C SER A 108 -4.84 8.71 -2.71
N LEU A 109 -5.92 8.03 -3.09
CA LEU A 109 -6.50 8.06 -4.42
C LEU A 109 -7.69 9.00 -4.54
N VAL A 110 -8.27 9.41 -3.40
CA VAL A 110 -9.48 10.23 -3.36
C VAL A 110 -9.08 11.69 -3.56
N ASP A 111 -9.78 12.37 -4.48
CA ASP A 111 -9.67 13.81 -4.66
C ASP A 111 -10.44 14.53 -3.56
N ALA A 112 -9.81 14.60 -2.38
CA ALA A 112 -10.35 15.26 -1.21
C ALA A 112 -9.26 16.06 -0.50
N LYS A 113 -9.66 17.20 0.06
CA LYS A 113 -8.79 17.98 0.94
C LYS A 113 -8.57 17.23 2.26
N GLU A 114 -7.43 17.49 2.89
CA GLU A 114 -7.03 16.80 4.11
C GLU A 114 -8.06 16.90 5.25
N GLN A 115 -8.82 18.00 5.32
CA GLN A 115 -9.82 18.23 6.38
C GLN A 115 -10.99 17.24 6.36
N VAL A 116 -11.15 16.47 5.28
CA VAL A 116 -12.15 15.40 5.18
C VAL A 116 -11.77 14.20 6.05
N TRP A 117 -10.48 14.06 6.38
CA TRP A 117 -9.90 12.87 7.00
C TRP A 117 -9.64 13.07 8.49
N ASP A 118 -10.03 12.08 9.29
CA ASP A 118 -9.72 12.00 10.71
C ASP A 118 -8.74 10.87 10.99
N PHE A 119 -7.45 11.20 10.99
CA PHE A 119 -6.36 10.25 11.23
C PHE A 119 -6.20 9.96 12.73
N ARG A 120 -6.77 8.85 13.21
CA ARG A 120 -6.79 8.55 14.65
C ARG A 120 -5.85 7.46 15.12
N ASN A 121 -5.73 6.35 14.39
CA ASN A 121 -5.12 5.15 14.93
C ASN A 121 -4.22 4.40 13.95
N HIS A 122 -3.09 3.93 14.45
CA HIS A 122 -2.34 2.80 13.90
C HIS A 122 -2.90 1.48 14.46
N ASN A 123 -3.30 0.60 13.55
CA ASN A 123 -3.90 -0.68 13.81
C ASN A 123 -2.90 -1.81 13.53
N PHE A 124 -2.93 -2.85 14.35
CA PHE A 124 -2.13 -4.07 14.20
C PHE A 124 -0.61 -3.82 14.14
N VAL A 125 -0.11 -2.81 14.86
CA VAL A 125 1.32 -2.48 14.91
C VAL A 125 2.14 -3.63 15.49
N GLU A 126 1.56 -4.45 16.38
CA GLU A 126 2.19 -5.66 16.90
C GLU A 126 2.48 -6.73 15.83
N ARG A 127 1.92 -6.59 14.62
CA ARG A 127 2.25 -7.44 13.45
C ARG A 127 3.48 -6.95 12.70
N THR A 128 3.97 -5.75 13.01
CA THR A 128 5.32 -5.31 12.67
C THR A 128 6.28 -5.83 13.74
N ALA A 129 7.55 -6.05 13.40
CA ALA A 129 8.53 -6.51 14.38
C ALA A 129 9.26 -5.36 15.10
N ASP A 130 9.22 -4.16 14.53
CA ASP A 130 9.98 -2.98 14.94
C ASP A 130 9.09 -1.75 15.18
N GLY A 131 7.77 -1.89 15.03
CA GLY A 131 6.79 -0.82 15.10
C GLY A 131 6.51 -0.19 13.72
N GLY A 132 7.32 -0.52 12.71
CA GLY A 132 7.24 0.03 11.36
C GLY A 132 7.16 1.55 11.35
N LEU A 133 6.42 2.08 10.37
CA LEU A 133 6.22 3.52 10.22
C LEU A 133 5.39 4.16 11.35
N ALA A 134 4.71 3.38 12.21
CA ALA A 134 3.97 3.95 13.34
C ALA A 134 4.89 4.62 14.36
N MET A 135 6.17 4.22 14.41
CA MET A 135 7.17 4.84 15.28
C MET A 135 7.62 6.22 14.81
N SER A 136 7.49 6.49 13.50
CA SER A 136 7.86 7.77 12.91
C SER A 136 6.64 8.67 12.68
N LEU A 137 5.48 8.10 12.32
CA LEU A 137 4.24 8.83 12.04
C LEU A 137 3.38 9.02 13.30
N THR A 138 3.96 9.60 14.35
CA THR A 138 3.29 9.71 15.66
C THR A 138 2.26 10.82 15.74
N HIS A 139 2.34 11.83 14.86
CA HIS A 139 1.47 13.00 14.87
C HIS A 139 1.10 13.44 13.45
N ILE A 140 -0.13 13.91 13.27
CA ILE A 140 -0.64 14.53 12.04
C ILE A 140 -1.38 15.81 12.45
N ASN A 141 -1.02 16.95 11.85
CA ASN A 141 -1.56 18.27 12.20
C ASN A 141 -1.54 18.58 13.70
N GLY A 142 -0.43 18.24 14.37
CA GLY A 142 -0.24 18.42 15.81
C GLY A 142 -1.09 17.49 16.70
N LYS A 143 -1.91 16.61 16.13
CA LYS A 143 -2.69 15.60 16.87
C LYS A 143 -1.95 14.28 16.88
N GLN A 144 -1.88 13.65 18.05
CA GLN A 144 -1.28 12.33 18.20
C GLN A 144 -2.12 11.25 17.51
N VAL A 145 -1.47 10.42 16.69
CA VAL A 145 -2.05 9.19 16.14
C VAL A 145 -1.81 8.06 17.16
N LYS A 146 -2.89 7.47 17.67
CA LYS A 146 -2.83 6.49 18.76
C LYS A 146 -2.48 5.10 18.23
N LEU A 147 -1.98 4.24 19.10
CA LEU A 147 -1.91 2.80 18.85
C LEU A 147 -3.23 2.17 19.30
N TRP A 148 -3.93 1.44 18.43
CA TRP A 148 -5.23 0.82 18.77
C TRP A 148 -5.11 -0.17 19.93
N LYS A 149 -4.02 -0.96 19.96
CA LYS A 149 -3.66 -1.80 21.10
C LYS A 149 -2.27 -1.40 21.61
N LYS A 150 -2.10 -1.39 22.93
CA LYS A 150 -0.78 -1.17 23.55
C LYS A 150 0.04 -2.44 23.41
N GLY A 151 1.18 -2.34 22.73
CA GLY A 151 2.14 -3.44 22.56
C GLY A 151 3.18 -3.03 21.54
N LEU A 152 4.36 -2.62 22.02
CA LEU A 152 5.50 -2.47 21.12
C LEU A 152 6.01 -3.87 20.79
N PRO A 153 6.38 -4.12 19.53
CA PRO A 153 6.80 -5.46 19.14
C PRO A 153 8.13 -5.86 19.80
N ARG A 154 8.33 -7.17 19.93
CA ARG A 154 9.60 -7.75 20.32
C ARG A 154 10.60 -7.57 19.17
N ARG A 155 11.81 -7.11 19.51
CA ARG A 155 12.96 -7.01 18.61
C ARG A 155 13.01 -8.26 17.70
N ALA A 156 12.97 -8.05 16.39
CA ALA A 156 13.20 -9.12 15.43
C ALA A 156 14.58 -9.74 15.64
N ASN A 157 14.69 -11.06 15.43
CA ASN A 157 15.99 -11.67 15.18
C ASN A 157 16.51 -11.12 13.85
N CYS A 158 17.74 -10.61 13.85
CA CYS A 158 18.43 -10.26 12.61
C CYS A 158 18.72 -11.55 11.83
N SER A 159 18.16 -11.62 10.63
CA SER A 159 18.61 -12.53 9.57
C SER A 159 19.60 -11.77 8.69
N ASP A 160 20.59 -12.47 8.15
CA ASP A 160 21.52 -11.92 7.16
C ASP A 160 20.84 -11.67 5.79
N GLU A 161 19.59 -12.13 5.66
CA GLU A 161 18.78 -12.07 4.45
C GLU A 161 17.36 -11.57 4.76
N LEU A 162 16.87 -10.64 3.92
CA LEU A 162 15.49 -10.16 3.93
C LEU A 162 14.66 -10.97 2.93
N HIS A 163 13.76 -11.80 3.45
CA HIS A 163 12.76 -12.48 2.64
C HIS A 163 11.66 -11.51 2.20
N VAL A 164 11.34 -11.53 0.90
CA VAL A 164 10.31 -10.69 0.28
C VAL A 164 9.29 -11.59 -0.41
N GLN A 165 8.01 -11.36 -0.13
CA GLN A 165 6.92 -12.05 -0.81
C GLN A 165 5.68 -11.16 -0.95
N CYS A 166 4.88 -11.40 -1.99
CA CYS A 166 3.51 -10.89 -2.09
C CYS A 166 2.54 -11.78 -1.30
N HIS A 167 1.30 -11.32 -1.10
CA HIS A 167 0.34 -12.05 -0.28
C HIS A 167 -0.04 -13.44 -0.80
N CYS A 168 -0.06 -13.64 -2.13
CA CYS A 168 -0.33 -14.96 -2.71
C CYS A 168 0.92 -15.87 -2.80
N GLY A 169 2.11 -15.35 -2.49
CA GLY A 169 3.37 -16.10 -2.54
C GLY A 169 4.00 -16.24 -3.93
N ASP A 170 3.30 -15.90 -5.03
CA ASP A 170 3.83 -16.09 -6.38
C ASP A 170 5.04 -15.21 -6.69
N ILE A 171 5.05 -13.97 -6.19
CA ILE A 171 6.25 -13.13 -6.22
C ILE A 171 6.98 -13.40 -4.91
N GLU A 172 8.14 -14.05 -5.02
CA GLU A 172 8.99 -14.40 -3.90
C GLU A 172 10.47 -14.26 -4.31
N PHE A 173 11.25 -13.61 -3.45
CA PHE A 173 12.70 -13.50 -3.58
C PHE A 173 13.30 -13.09 -2.23
N SER A 174 14.61 -13.16 -2.14
CA SER A 174 15.35 -12.70 -0.97
C SER A 174 16.37 -11.64 -1.34
N ILE A 175 16.68 -10.75 -0.40
CA ILE A 175 17.69 -9.70 -0.54
C ILE A 175 18.75 -9.92 0.55
N SER A 176 20.00 -10.19 0.15
CA SER A 176 21.11 -10.30 1.09
C SER A 176 21.52 -8.92 1.63
N GLN A 177 22.10 -8.86 2.82
CA GLN A 177 22.75 -7.63 3.30
C GLN A 177 23.95 -7.24 2.42
N PRO A 178 24.34 -5.96 2.38
CA PRO A 178 25.62 -5.58 1.80
C PRO A 178 26.76 -6.22 2.60
N HIS A 179 27.74 -6.80 1.91
CA HIS A 179 28.87 -7.49 2.55
C HIS A 179 30.17 -6.69 2.47
N ASP A 180 30.35 -5.89 1.42
CA ASP A 180 31.54 -5.09 1.15
C ASP A 180 31.21 -3.91 0.22
N ASP A 181 32.21 -3.09 -0.10
CA ASP A 181 32.05 -1.94 -1.00
C ASP A 181 31.58 -2.34 -2.41
N GLY A 182 31.89 -3.55 -2.88
CA GLY A 182 31.43 -4.07 -4.17
C GLY A 182 29.93 -4.37 -4.20
N SER A 183 29.27 -4.44 -3.04
CA SER A 183 27.81 -4.55 -2.93
C SER A 183 27.08 -3.36 -3.56
N PHE A 184 27.75 -2.21 -3.69
CA PHE A 184 27.20 -0.97 -4.25
C PHE A 184 27.65 -0.71 -5.71
N ASP A 185 28.33 -1.67 -6.35
CA ASP A 185 28.78 -1.53 -7.74
C ASP A 185 27.61 -1.24 -8.69
N GLY A 186 27.69 -0.12 -9.41
CA GLY A 186 26.67 0.31 -10.37
C GLY A 186 25.46 1.00 -9.76
N ILE A 187 25.45 1.25 -8.45
CA ILE A 187 24.44 2.12 -7.80
C ILE A 187 24.86 3.59 -7.97
N ASP A 188 23.89 4.47 -8.22
CA ASP A 188 24.11 5.92 -8.19
C ASP A 188 24.65 6.36 -6.83
N THR A 189 25.68 7.21 -6.82
CA THR A 189 26.33 7.65 -5.57
C THR A 189 25.39 8.28 -4.55
N SER A 190 24.27 8.89 -4.99
CA SER A 190 23.24 9.45 -4.12
C SER A 190 22.40 8.40 -3.38
N LEU A 191 22.43 7.15 -3.85
CA LEU A 191 21.78 5.99 -3.26
C LEU A 191 22.76 5.10 -2.48
N ILE A 192 23.98 5.56 -2.23
CA ILE A 192 24.93 4.89 -1.34
C ILE A 192 24.71 5.42 0.09
N PRO A 193 24.31 4.57 1.05
CA PRO A 193 24.05 5.01 2.41
C PRO A 193 25.35 5.33 3.16
N HIS A 194 25.24 6.22 4.16
CA HIS A 194 26.35 6.51 5.08
C HIS A 194 26.77 5.27 5.88
N ASP A 195 25.81 4.47 6.34
CA ASP A 195 26.04 3.17 6.97
C ASP A 195 26.00 2.08 5.88
N LYS A 196 27.19 1.68 5.43
CA LYS A 196 27.37 0.67 4.38
C LYS A 196 27.01 -0.76 4.80
N SER A 197 26.62 -0.99 6.06
CA SER A 197 26.06 -2.29 6.49
C SER A 197 24.60 -2.49 6.07
N ARG A 198 23.98 -1.48 5.44
CA ARG A 198 22.56 -1.47 5.07
C ARG A 198 22.39 -1.00 3.64
N TRP A 199 21.29 -1.39 3.03
CA TRP A 199 20.84 -0.78 1.78
C TRP A 199 20.28 0.61 2.03
N TYR A 200 20.42 1.51 1.06
CA TYR A 200 19.73 2.78 1.12
C TYR A 200 18.22 2.56 1.08
N GLY A 201 17.51 3.27 1.94
CA GLY A 201 16.06 3.25 2.01
C GLY A 201 15.52 4.66 2.13
N SER A 202 14.39 4.92 1.48
CA SER A 202 13.77 6.24 1.47
C SER A 202 12.26 6.17 1.53
N HIS A 203 11.65 7.24 2.04
CA HIS A 203 10.22 7.47 1.91
C HIS A 203 9.94 8.35 0.70
N ASP A 204 8.97 7.94 -0.12
CA ASP A 204 8.49 8.70 -1.27
C ASP A 204 7.01 9.06 -1.06
N VAL A 205 6.70 10.33 -1.34
CA VAL A 205 5.38 10.95 -1.18
C VAL A 205 4.91 11.59 -2.49
N CYS A 206 5.55 11.27 -3.61
CA CYS A 206 5.18 11.81 -4.91
C CYS A 206 3.81 11.27 -5.38
N ASN A 207 3.18 12.02 -6.29
CA ASN A 207 1.86 11.66 -6.82
C ASN A 207 1.88 10.32 -7.57
N SER A 208 2.95 9.97 -8.28
CA SER A 208 2.98 8.73 -9.04
C SER A 208 3.05 7.51 -8.11
N CYS A 209 3.94 7.53 -7.11
CA CYS A 209 4.03 6.48 -6.09
C CYS A 209 2.71 6.30 -5.36
N ARG A 210 2.14 7.40 -4.81
CA ARG A 210 0.91 7.28 -4.01
C ARG A 210 -0.30 6.77 -4.79
N LEU A 211 -0.37 7.05 -6.10
CA LEU A 211 -1.46 6.66 -6.99
C LEU A 211 -1.29 5.25 -7.56
N VAL A 212 -0.08 4.71 -7.61
CA VAL A 212 0.19 3.32 -8.03
C VAL A 212 0.10 2.36 -6.85
N THR A 213 0.66 2.70 -5.70
CA THR A 213 0.69 1.80 -4.53
C THR A 213 -0.50 1.98 -3.59
N SER A 214 -1.33 2.99 -3.86
CA SER A 214 -2.49 3.34 -3.03
C SER A 214 -2.13 3.60 -1.56
N CYS A 215 -1.00 4.29 -1.33
CA CYS A 215 -0.55 4.67 -0.01
C CYS A 215 0.13 6.05 -0.05
N THR A 216 -0.19 6.93 0.88
CA THR A 216 0.33 8.31 0.93
C THR A 216 1.85 8.37 1.15
N ILE A 217 2.41 7.37 1.82
CA ILE A 217 3.85 7.24 2.08
C ILE A 217 4.28 5.86 1.60
N VAL A 218 5.17 5.83 0.63
CA VAL A 218 5.77 4.59 0.11
C VAL A 218 7.20 4.49 0.60
N SER A 219 7.64 3.31 0.98
CA SER A 219 9.04 3.10 1.40
C SER A 219 9.73 2.20 0.41
N TRP A 220 10.84 2.67 -0.13
CA TRP A 220 11.67 1.95 -1.09
C TRP A 220 12.99 1.55 -0.45
N VAL A 221 13.53 0.42 -0.88
CA VAL A 221 14.91 -0.02 -0.60
C VAL A 221 15.60 -0.25 -1.94
N PHE A 222 16.90 0.06 -2.02
CA PHE A 222 17.65 0.07 -3.28
C PHE A 222 18.85 -0.89 -3.26
N PRO A 223 18.61 -2.23 -3.26
CA PRO A 223 19.67 -3.20 -3.41
C PRO A 223 20.17 -3.30 -4.87
N THR A 224 21.40 -3.78 -5.06
CA THR A 224 21.81 -4.25 -6.40
C THR A 224 21.06 -5.52 -6.78
N ILE A 225 20.84 -5.73 -8.08
CA ILE A 225 20.22 -6.97 -8.60
C ILE A 225 21.01 -8.22 -8.18
N LYS A 226 22.34 -8.11 -8.02
CA LYS A 226 23.21 -9.21 -7.58
C LYS A 226 22.92 -9.68 -6.14
N ALA A 227 22.37 -8.80 -5.30
CA ALA A 227 21.97 -9.13 -3.93
C ALA A 227 20.60 -9.83 -3.87
N ILE A 228 19.91 -9.98 -5.01
CA ILE A 228 18.56 -10.55 -5.06
C ILE A 228 18.62 -11.98 -5.62
N THR A 229 18.07 -12.92 -4.86
CA THR A 229 18.02 -14.35 -5.20
C THR A 229 16.58 -14.85 -5.20
N LEU A 230 16.26 -15.74 -6.13
CA LEU A 230 14.98 -16.45 -6.16
C LEU A 230 15.03 -17.72 -5.30
N PRO A 231 13.88 -18.31 -4.95
CA PRO A 231 13.83 -19.64 -4.34
C PRO A 231 14.70 -20.64 -5.09
N GLY A 232 15.52 -21.39 -4.34
CA GLY A 232 16.50 -22.33 -4.92
C GLY A 232 17.84 -21.70 -5.34
N GLY A 233 18.05 -20.40 -5.08
CA GLY A 233 19.34 -19.71 -5.30
C GLY A 233 19.57 -19.21 -6.72
N SER A 234 18.53 -19.21 -7.56
CA SER A 234 18.64 -18.67 -8.92
C SER A 234 18.79 -17.14 -8.89
N PRO A 235 19.53 -16.52 -9.82
CA PRO A 235 19.68 -15.07 -9.88
C PRO A 235 18.35 -14.39 -10.25
N TYR A 236 18.17 -13.15 -9.79
CA TYR A 236 17.03 -12.33 -10.21
C TYR A 236 17.07 -12.05 -11.73
N PRO A 237 15.95 -12.21 -12.45
CA PRO A 237 15.96 -12.19 -13.90
C PRO A 237 16.19 -10.76 -14.42
N ALA A 238 16.93 -10.62 -15.52
CA ALA A 238 17.29 -9.31 -16.08
C ALA A 238 16.06 -8.45 -16.45
N ASN A 239 15.00 -9.10 -16.95
CA ASN A 239 13.72 -8.45 -17.26
C ASN A 239 12.94 -8.00 -16.00
N GLY A 240 13.40 -8.39 -14.81
CA GLY A 240 12.82 -8.02 -13.53
C GLY A 240 11.48 -8.67 -13.19
N LEU A 241 11.08 -9.71 -13.94
CA LEU A 241 9.80 -10.38 -13.79
C LEU A 241 9.93 -11.68 -13.01
N VAL A 242 9.33 -11.72 -11.83
CA VAL A 242 9.29 -12.89 -10.95
C VAL A 242 7.85 -13.36 -10.80
N GLY A 243 7.63 -14.67 -10.90
CA GLY A 243 6.31 -15.29 -10.72
C GLY A 243 5.25 -14.66 -11.62
N THR A 244 4.15 -14.20 -11.01
CA THR A 244 3.00 -13.60 -11.71
C THR A 244 3.09 -12.08 -11.85
N ALA A 245 4.30 -11.50 -11.74
CA ALA A 245 4.55 -10.08 -11.92
C ALA A 245 4.14 -9.58 -13.32
N LYS A 246 3.42 -8.46 -13.36
CA LYS A 246 3.11 -7.67 -14.55
C LYS A 246 3.86 -6.36 -14.52
N VAL A 247 4.24 -5.88 -15.70
CA VAL A 247 4.87 -4.57 -15.88
C VAL A 247 3.81 -3.49 -16.02
N TYR A 248 4.02 -2.36 -15.34
CA TYR A 248 3.31 -1.11 -15.55
C TYR A 248 4.30 0.04 -15.76
N LYS A 249 4.25 0.66 -16.93
CA LYS A 249 5.08 1.83 -17.26
C LYS A 249 4.39 3.10 -16.74
N THR A 250 4.99 3.71 -15.72
CA THR A 250 4.44 4.91 -15.05
C THR A 250 4.80 6.20 -15.79
N SER A 251 6.00 6.25 -16.37
CA SER A 251 6.49 7.31 -17.25
C SER A 251 7.49 6.72 -18.26
N GLU A 252 8.09 7.54 -19.13
CA GLU A 252 9.06 7.08 -20.13
C GLU A 252 10.23 6.27 -19.52
N ASP A 253 10.71 6.70 -18.35
CA ASP A 253 11.89 6.11 -17.70
C ASP A 253 11.55 5.34 -16.41
N VAL A 254 10.26 5.18 -16.07
CA VAL A 254 9.87 4.53 -14.80
C VAL A 254 8.97 3.34 -15.06
N THR A 255 9.49 2.17 -14.68
CA THR A 255 8.81 0.89 -14.81
C THR A 255 8.55 0.30 -13.43
N ARG A 256 7.30 -0.09 -13.16
CA ARG A 256 6.89 -0.74 -11.92
C ARG A 256 6.40 -2.16 -12.20
N THR A 257 6.48 -3.02 -11.20
CA THR A 257 5.85 -4.34 -11.28
C THR A 257 4.84 -4.56 -10.16
N PHE A 258 3.79 -5.31 -10.47
CA PHE A 258 2.79 -5.75 -9.50
C PHE A 258 2.36 -7.19 -9.73
N CYS A 259 1.94 -7.88 -8.69
CA CYS A 259 1.41 -9.24 -8.79
C CYS A 259 0.05 -9.23 -9.48
N SER A 260 -0.10 -9.99 -10.56
CA SER A 260 -1.38 -10.06 -11.29
C SER A 260 -2.50 -10.81 -10.56
N VAL A 261 -2.17 -11.54 -9.49
CA VAL A 261 -3.12 -12.28 -8.66
C VAL A 261 -3.61 -11.43 -7.48
N CYS A 262 -2.69 -10.91 -6.66
CA CYS A 262 -3.04 -10.19 -5.43
C CYS A 262 -2.91 -8.67 -5.49
N GLY A 263 -2.36 -8.11 -6.58
CA GLY A 263 -2.22 -6.66 -6.79
C GLY A 263 -0.99 -6.02 -6.14
N ALA A 264 -0.21 -6.79 -5.37
CA ALA A 264 0.95 -6.28 -4.63
C ALA A 264 2.00 -5.63 -5.53
N THR A 265 2.36 -4.39 -5.23
CA THR A 265 3.52 -3.73 -5.86
C THR A 265 4.79 -4.43 -5.40
N ALA A 266 5.67 -4.79 -6.34
CA ALA A 266 6.89 -5.54 -6.04
C ALA A 266 8.16 -4.71 -6.29
N THR A 267 8.28 -4.07 -7.45
CA THR A 267 9.49 -3.30 -7.81
C THR A 267 9.18 -1.98 -8.49
N ASN A 268 10.14 -1.06 -8.38
CA ASN A 268 10.19 0.21 -9.10
C ASN A 268 11.59 0.34 -9.70
N ARG A 269 11.69 0.52 -11.02
CA ARG A 269 12.94 0.64 -11.77
C ARG A 269 12.94 1.93 -12.56
N HIS A 270 14.08 2.61 -12.52
CA HIS A 270 14.38 3.70 -13.42
C HIS A 270 15.26 3.12 -14.52
N ASP A 271 14.77 3.14 -15.75
CA ASP A 271 15.45 2.59 -16.93
C ASP A 271 16.26 3.67 -17.66
#